data_AF-A0A535DIW3-F1
#
_entry.id   AF-A0A535DIW3-F1
#
_cell.length_a   1.000
_cell.length_b   1.000
_cell.length_c   1.000
_cell.angle_alpha   90.00
_cell.angle_beta   90.00
_cell.angle_gamma   90.00
#
_symmetry.space_group_name_H-M   'P 1'
#
loop_
_entity.id
_entity.type
_entity.pdbx_description
1 polymer ?
#
loop_
_entity_poly.entity_id
_entity_poly.type
_entity_poly.pdbx_seq_one_letter_code
_entity_poly.pdbx_strand_id
1 'polypeptide(L)'
;MRETERLQVKRARLVQILPAMLRARTDRLAHAAANLGRLSPVQQVARREEALRERSRRLAAASIARLTRSRSALASRRAPDRLERALSERFAAATRGLEHRSQRLLALSPDGVLSRGYSITQDAESGVVIRSAAETAVDRKVSIRLATGRVGARVEKVEP
;
A
#
# COMPACT_ATOMS: atom_id res chain seq x y z
N MET A 1 55.23 -83.41 41.49
CA MET A 1 54.83 -82.37 42.46
C MET A 1 55.21 -80.96 42.00
N ARG A 2 56.50 -80.60 41.85
CA ARG A 2 56.91 -79.23 41.46
C ARG A 2 56.51 -78.80 40.04
N GLU A 3 56.40 -79.74 39.11
CA GLU A 3 56.07 -79.47 37.71
C GLU A 3 54.56 -79.22 37.49
N THR A 4 53.72 -79.96 38.23
CA THR A 4 52.26 -79.80 38.25
C THR A 4 51.84 -78.47 38.88
N GLU A 5 52.53 -78.00 39.92
CA GLU A 5 52.32 -76.67 40.51
C GLU A 5 52.71 -75.54 39.55
N ARG A 6 53.82 -75.68 38.80
CA ARG A 6 54.21 -74.71 37.77
C ARG A 6 53.18 -74.62 36.65
N LEU A 7 52.62 -75.75 36.23
CA LEU A 7 51.53 -75.81 35.24
C LEU A 7 50.24 -75.17 35.75
N GLN A 8 49.89 -75.41 37.02
CA GLN A 8 48.74 -74.78 37.70
C GLN A 8 48.88 -73.25 37.75
N VAL A 9 50.05 -72.75 38.16
CA VAL A 9 50.33 -71.30 38.21
C VAL A 9 50.30 -70.67 36.81
N LYS A 10 50.88 -71.32 35.79
CA LYS A 10 50.81 -70.86 34.39
C LYS A 10 49.37 -70.81 33.88
N ARG A 11 48.55 -71.84 34.18
CA ARG A 11 47.13 -71.90 33.81
C ARG A 11 46.32 -70.81 34.50
N ALA A 12 46.50 -70.61 35.80
CA ALA A 12 45.83 -69.55 36.56
C ALA A 12 46.18 -68.16 35.99
N ARG A 13 47.46 -67.94 35.65
CA ARG A 13 47.92 -66.70 35.02
C ARG A 13 47.32 -66.48 33.63
N LEU A 14 47.19 -67.54 32.82
CA LEU A 14 46.54 -67.46 31.51
C LEU A 14 45.05 -67.12 31.62
N VAL A 15 44.34 -67.73 32.57
CA VAL A 15 42.90 -67.46 32.81
C VAL A 15 42.67 -66.01 33.25
N GLN A 16 43.62 -65.41 33.99
CA GLN A 16 43.52 -64.01 34.40
C GLN A 16 43.88 -63.01 33.28
N ILE A 17 44.89 -63.32 32.46
CA ILE A 17 45.42 -62.35 31.48
C ILE A 17 44.65 -62.38 30.15
N LEU A 18 44.20 -63.55 29.68
CA LEU A 18 43.51 -63.69 28.39
C LEU A 18 42.26 -62.81 28.27
N PRO A 19 41.36 -62.71 29.27
CA PRO A 19 40.18 -61.85 29.18
C PRO A 19 40.54 -60.36 29.10
N ALA A 20 41.57 -59.92 29.83
CA ALA A 20 42.03 -58.54 29.79
C ALA A 20 42.64 -58.18 28.43
N MET A 21 43.40 -59.10 27.82
CA MET A 21 43.94 -58.92 26.47
C MET A 21 42.85 -58.91 25.40
N LEU A 22 41.83 -59.76 25.53
CA LEU A 22 40.69 -59.77 24.61
C LEU A 22 39.89 -58.47 24.70
N ARG A 23 39.59 -57.99 25.92
CA ARG A 23 38.93 -56.68 26.14
C ARG A 23 39.71 -55.52 25.52
N ALA A 24 41.02 -55.46 25.78
CA ALA A 24 41.86 -54.42 25.19
C ALA A 24 41.87 -54.46 23.65
N ARG A 25 41.77 -55.64 23.04
CA ARG A 25 41.64 -55.78 21.57
C ARG A 25 40.25 -55.39 21.07
N THR A 26 39.17 -55.77 21.75
CA THR A 26 37.80 -55.37 21.36
C THR A 26 37.61 -53.87 21.47
N ASP A 27 38.16 -53.24 22.52
CA ASP A 27 38.07 -51.79 22.71
C ASP A 27 38.83 -51.04 21.61
N ARG A 28 40.03 -51.52 21.24
CA ARG A 28 40.77 -50.98 20.10
C ARG A 28 40.02 -51.12 18.78
N LEU A 29 39.38 -52.27 18.53
CA LEU A 29 38.57 -52.46 17.33
C LEU A 29 37.33 -51.56 17.31
N ALA A 30 36.66 -51.39 18.46
CA ALA A 30 35.54 -50.47 18.59
C ALA A 30 35.97 -49.01 18.34
N HIS A 31 37.13 -48.60 18.87
CA HIS A 31 37.70 -47.27 18.62
C HIS A 31 38.11 -47.09 17.15
N ALA A 32 38.74 -48.09 16.53
CA ALA A 32 39.10 -48.05 15.12
C ALA A 32 37.86 -47.96 14.22
N ALA A 33 36.81 -48.74 14.51
CA ALA A 33 35.54 -48.69 13.80
C ALA A 33 34.84 -47.33 13.95
N ALA A 34 34.84 -46.76 15.16
CA ALA A 34 34.29 -45.43 15.40
C ALA A 34 35.07 -44.33 14.64
N ASN A 35 36.41 -44.44 14.60
CA ASN A 35 37.27 -43.52 13.86
C ASN A 35 37.06 -43.64 12.35
N LEU A 36 36.93 -44.86 11.81
CA LEU A 36 36.60 -45.09 10.41
C LEU A 36 35.20 -44.58 10.05
N GLY A 37 34.23 -44.69 10.96
CA GLY A 37 32.91 -44.05 10.79
C GLY A 37 33.01 -42.53 10.68
N ARG A 38 33.81 -41.89 11.54
CA ARG A 38 34.04 -40.42 11.47
C ARG A 38 34.77 -39.99 10.20
N LEU A 39 35.70 -40.81 9.72
CA LEU A 39 36.49 -40.54 8.51
C LEU A 39 35.80 -40.99 7.21
N SER A 40 34.71 -41.76 7.31
CA SER A 40 33.98 -42.27 6.15
C SER A 40 33.37 -41.11 5.34
N PRO A 41 33.82 -40.90 4.08
CA PRO A 41 33.29 -39.85 3.23
C PRO A 41 31.78 -39.98 3.02
N VAL A 42 31.26 -41.21 2.96
CA VAL A 42 29.84 -41.50 2.79
C VAL A 42 29.01 -40.99 3.97
N GLN A 43 29.45 -41.23 5.21
CA GLN A 43 28.73 -40.75 6.39
C GLN A 43 28.82 -39.23 6.54
N GLN A 44 29.94 -38.62 6.13
CA GLN A 44 30.07 -37.15 6.14
C GLN A 44 29.15 -36.49 5.11
N VAL A 45 29.04 -37.07 3.91
CA VAL A 45 28.11 -36.60 2.87
C VAL A 45 26.67 -36.75 3.33
N ALA A 46 26.28 -37.91 3.88
CA ALA A 46 24.92 -38.14 4.40
C ALA A 46 24.52 -37.09 5.47
N ARG A 47 25.40 -36.81 6.44
CA ARG A 47 25.16 -35.76 7.46
C ARG A 47 25.03 -34.37 6.85
N ARG A 48 25.86 -34.04 5.85
CA ARG A 48 25.78 -32.75 5.15
C ARG A 48 24.49 -32.63 4.36
N GLU A 49 24.04 -33.68 3.69
CA GLU A 49 22.76 -33.69 2.98
C GLU A 49 21.59 -33.50 3.92
N GLU A 50 21.56 -34.19 5.07
CA GLU A 50 20.53 -34.00 6.08
C GLU A 50 20.50 -32.55 6.61
N ALA A 51 21.68 -31.99 6.93
CA ALA A 51 21.79 -30.61 7.36
C ALA A 51 21.31 -29.62 6.29
N LEU A 52 21.61 -29.88 5.01
CA LEU A 52 21.11 -29.06 3.90
C LEU A 52 19.60 -29.19 3.73
N ARG A 53 19.04 -30.41 3.80
CA ARG A 53 17.59 -30.63 3.73
C ARG A 53 16.87 -29.88 4.85
N GLU A 54 17.39 -29.92 6.07
CA GLU A 54 16.82 -29.22 7.21
C GLU A 54 16.91 -27.69 7.05
N ARG A 55 18.06 -27.18 6.61
CA ARG A 55 18.21 -25.74 6.30
C ARG A 55 17.25 -25.30 5.21
N SER A 56 17.09 -26.08 4.14
CA SER A 56 16.16 -25.80 3.05
C SER A 56 14.71 -25.79 3.53
N ARG A 57 14.30 -26.74 4.38
CA ARG A 57 12.97 -26.75 5.00
C ARG A 57 12.72 -25.51 5.85
N ARG A 58 13.68 -25.13 6.69
CA ARG A 58 13.59 -23.93 7.53
C ARG A 58 13.52 -22.66 6.70
N LEU A 59 14.28 -22.56 5.62
CA LEU A 59 14.24 -21.43 4.69
C LEU A 59 12.88 -21.34 3.98
N ALA A 60 12.32 -22.46 3.52
CA ALA A 60 11.00 -22.50 2.89
C ALA A 60 9.88 -22.09 3.88
N ALA A 61 9.92 -22.59 5.12
CA ALA A 61 8.96 -22.19 6.14
C ALA A 61 9.07 -20.68 6.47
N ALA A 62 10.29 -20.17 6.61
CA ALA A 62 10.54 -18.77 6.88
C ALA A 62 10.09 -17.84 5.73
N SER A 63 10.31 -18.26 4.47
CA SER A 63 9.89 -17.49 3.30
C SER A 63 8.37 -17.43 3.18
N ILE A 64 7.67 -18.55 3.38
CA ILE A 64 6.20 -18.61 3.42
C ILE A 64 5.68 -17.71 4.54
N ALA A 65 6.22 -17.82 5.76
CA ALA A 65 5.81 -16.98 6.88
C ALA A 65 6.03 -15.48 6.59
N ARG A 66 7.14 -15.11 5.94
CA ARG A 66 7.41 -13.73 5.53
C ARG A 66 6.43 -13.24 4.47
N LEU A 67 6.09 -14.06 3.48
CA LEU A 67 5.12 -13.74 2.44
C LEU A 67 3.72 -13.52 3.05
N THR A 68 3.28 -14.44 3.92
CA THR A 68 1.99 -14.35 4.62
C THR A 68 1.91 -13.07 5.45
N ARG A 69 2.93 -12.77 6.26
CA ARG A 69 2.98 -11.50 7.02
C ARG A 69 2.92 -10.27 6.12
N SER A 70 3.67 -10.27 5.02
CA SER A 70 3.70 -9.15 4.07
C SER A 70 2.33 -8.95 3.41
N ARG A 71 1.67 -10.04 3.02
CA ARG A 71 0.31 -10.02 2.45
C ARG A 71 -0.71 -9.50 3.46
N SER A 72 -0.68 -9.98 4.70
CA SER A 72 -1.55 -9.50 5.78
C SER A 72 -1.33 -8.02 6.07
N ALA A 73 -0.07 -7.56 6.08
CA ALA A 73 0.27 -6.14 6.26
C ALA A 73 -0.20 -5.27 5.08
N LEU A 74 -0.19 -5.78 3.85
CA LEU A 74 -0.77 -5.08 2.70
C LEU A 74 -2.30 -5.02 2.79
N ALA A 75 -2.95 -6.12 3.17
CA ALA A 75 -4.39 -6.19 3.33
C ALA A 75 -4.89 -5.28 4.47
N SER A 76 -4.17 -5.22 5.59
CA SER A 76 -4.55 -4.39 6.74
C SER A 76 -4.47 -2.89 6.45
N ARG A 77 -3.63 -2.47 5.50
CA ARG A 77 -3.51 -1.06 5.10
C ARG A 77 -4.77 -0.49 4.44
N ARG A 78 -5.71 -1.35 4.01
CA ARG A 78 -6.98 -0.98 3.33
C ARG A 78 -6.78 0.18 2.34
N ALA A 79 -5.67 0.10 1.58
CA ALA A 79 -5.30 1.12 0.62
C ALA A 79 -6.40 1.42 -0.41
N PRO A 80 -7.13 0.43 -0.98
CA PRO A 80 -8.23 0.72 -1.90
C PRO A 80 -9.34 1.51 -1.21
N ASP A 81 -9.84 1.09 -0.03
CA ASP A 81 -10.91 1.79 0.69
C ASP A 81 -10.51 3.24 1.02
N ARG A 82 -9.25 3.45 1.42
CA ARG A 82 -8.72 4.79 1.71
C ARG A 82 -8.65 5.66 0.46
N LEU A 83 -8.23 5.08 -0.67
CA LEU A 83 -8.18 5.77 -1.95
C LEU A 83 -9.59 6.13 -2.42
N GLU A 84 -10.53 5.19 -2.35
CA GLU A 84 -11.93 5.41 -2.73
C GLU A 84 -12.58 6.52 -1.90
N ARG A 85 -12.36 6.52 -0.58
CA ARG A 85 -12.82 7.60 0.31
C ARG A 85 -12.21 8.95 -0.07
N ALA A 86 -10.89 9.02 -0.24
CA ALA A 86 -10.20 10.25 -0.60
C ALA A 86 -10.67 10.80 -1.96
N LEU A 87 -10.89 9.91 -2.94
CA LEU A 87 -11.43 10.29 -4.24
C LEU A 87 -12.88 10.79 -4.12
N SER A 88 -13.72 10.07 -3.38
CA SER A 88 -15.12 10.45 -3.14
C SER A 88 -15.23 11.82 -2.48
N GLU A 89 -14.44 12.07 -1.44
CA GLU A 89 -14.38 13.36 -0.76
C GLU A 89 -13.90 14.49 -1.70
N ARG A 90 -12.85 14.22 -2.49
CA ARG A 90 -12.32 15.18 -3.47
C ARG A 90 -13.35 15.51 -4.55
N PHE A 91 -14.04 14.53 -5.10
CA PHE A 91 -15.10 14.76 -6.08
C PHE A 91 -16.27 15.51 -5.48
N ALA A 92 -16.72 15.15 -4.28
CA ALA A 92 -17.81 15.86 -3.60
C ALA A 92 -17.45 17.34 -3.34
N ALA A 93 -16.21 17.63 -2.94
CA ALA A 93 -15.73 18.99 -2.78
C ALA A 93 -15.66 19.76 -4.12
N ALA A 94 -15.19 19.10 -5.18
CA ALA A 94 -15.13 19.69 -6.51
C ALA A 94 -16.53 20.01 -7.05
N THR A 95 -17.50 19.09 -6.91
CA THR A 95 -18.89 19.28 -7.32
C THR A 95 -19.53 20.47 -6.60
N ARG A 96 -19.43 20.54 -5.28
CA ARG A 96 -19.93 21.71 -4.51
C ARG A 96 -19.27 23.02 -4.96
N GLY A 97 -17.97 22.97 -5.24
CA GLY A 97 -17.23 24.13 -5.75
C GLY A 97 -17.68 24.55 -7.15
N LEU A 98 -18.07 23.61 -8.01
CA LEU A 98 -18.61 23.90 -9.34
C LEU A 98 -20.00 24.50 -9.25
N GLU A 99 -20.89 23.91 -8.45
CA GLU A 99 -22.24 24.41 -8.19
C GLU A 99 -22.21 25.84 -7.66
N HIS A 100 -21.36 26.12 -6.67
CA HIS A 100 -21.23 27.46 -6.11
C HIS A 100 -20.75 28.48 -7.16
N ARG A 101 -19.76 28.13 -7.99
CA ARG A 101 -19.30 29.01 -9.08
C ARG A 101 -20.38 29.21 -10.14
N SER A 102 -21.13 28.17 -10.48
CA SER A 102 -22.25 28.24 -11.42
C SER A 102 -23.33 29.20 -10.90
N GLN A 103 -23.73 29.08 -9.64
CA GLN A 103 -24.69 29.98 -9.01
C GLN A 103 -24.20 31.43 -8.99
N ARG A 104 -22.90 31.65 -8.73
CA ARG A 104 -22.30 33.00 -8.81
C ARG A 104 -22.33 33.56 -10.22
N LEU A 105 -22.03 32.74 -11.24
CA LEU A 105 -22.10 33.16 -12.64
C LEU A 105 -23.53 33.51 -13.04
N LEU A 106 -24.52 32.72 -12.61
CA LEU A 106 -25.94 33.03 -12.84
C LEU A 106 -26.39 34.29 -12.11
N ALA A 107 -25.92 34.53 -10.89
CA ALA A 107 -26.23 35.75 -10.15
C ALA A 107 -25.61 37.01 -10.77
N LEU A 108 -24.45 36.86 -11.43
CA LEU A 108 -23.73 37.94 -12.10
C LEU A 108 -24.10 38.06 -13.59
N SER A 109 -24.86 37.12 -14.14
CA SER A 109 -25.25 37.18 -15.55
C SER A 109 -26.29 38.28 -15.76
N PRO A 110 -26.23 39.02 -16.88
CA PRO A 110 -27.24 40.01 -17.22
C PRO A 110 -28.66 39.43 -17.18
N ASP A 111 -28.83 38.19 -17.65
CA ASP A 111 -30.12 37.51 -17.64
C ASP A 111 -30.63 37.27 -16.21
N GLY A 112 -29.76 36.83 -15.30
CA GLY A 112 -30.11 36.62 -13.89
C GLY A 112 -30.47 37.91 -13.16
N VAL A 113 -29.86 39.03 -13.54
CA VAL A 113 -30.22 40.36 -13.03
C VAL A 113 -31.57 40.81 -13.60
N LEU A 114 -31.78 40.65 -14.91
CA LEU A 114 -33.04 41.02 -15.57
C LEU A 114 -34.23 40.20 -15.04
N SER A 115 -34.06 38.89 -14.80
CA SER A 115 -35.08 38.01 -14.21
C SER A 115 -35.52 38.42 -12.80
N ARG A 116 -34.69 39.19 -12.07
CA ARG A 116 -35.04 39.69 -10.72
C ARG A 116 -35.90 40.96 -10.75
N GLY A 117 -36.31 41.42 -11.92
CA GLY A 117 -37.16 42.61 -12.09
C GLY A 117 -36.39 43.91 -12.37
N TYR A 118 -35.09 43.81 -12.63
CA TYR A 118 -34.30 44.95 -13.11
C TYR A 118 -34.41 45.07 -14.63
N SER A 119 -34.12 46.27 -15.15
CA SER A 119 -34.09 46.55 -16.58
C SER A 119 -32.77 47.20 -16.98
N ILE A 120 -32.34 46.98 -18.21
CA ILE A 120 -31.17 47.65 -18.79
C ILE A 120 -31.67 48.64 -19.83
N THR A 121 -31.50 49.92 -19.56
CA THR A 121 -31.87 51.00 -20.47
C THR A 121 -30.71 51.32 -21.40
N GLN A 122 -30.98 51.34 -22.70
CA GLN A 122 -30.01 51.64 -23.75
C GLN A 122 -30.54 52.78 -24.62
N ASP A 123 -29.65 53.59 -25.15
CA ASP A 123 -30.02 54.55 -26.19
C ASP A 123 -30.44 53.78 -27.46
N ALA A 124 -31.58 54.17 -28.05
CA ALA A 124 -32.18 53.40 -29.15
C ALA A 124 -31.42 53.53 -30.49
N GLU A 125 -30.60 54.57 -30.65
CA GLU A 125 -29.80 54.79 -31.87
C GLU A 125 -28.41 54.16 -31.77
N SER A 126 -27.73 54.37 -30.65
CA SER A 126 -26.34 53.92 -30.44
C SER A 126 -26.23 52.54 -29.78
N GLY A 127 -27.28 52.08 -29.08
CA GLY A 127 -27.26 50.84 -28.32
C GLY A 127 -26.40 50.87 -27.05
N VAL A 128 -25.84 52.04 -26.70
CA VAL A 128 -25.02 52.23 -25.49
C VAL A 128 -25.91 52.16 -24.25
N VAL A 129 -25.42 51.48 -23.20
CA VAL A 129 -26.14 51.37 -21.92
C VAL A 129 -26.04 52.69 -21.18
N ILE A 130 -27.20 53.26 -20.83
CA ILE A 130 -27.32 54.51 -20.06
C ILE A 130 -27.20 54.16 -18.58
N ARG A 131 -26.19 54.70 -17.90
CA ARG A 131 -25.92 54.44 -16.47
C ARG A 131 -26.23 55.63 -15.57
N SER A 132 -26.26 56.83 -16.15
CA SER A 132 -26.55 58.07 -15.45
C SER A 132 -27.60 58.87 -16.21
N ALA A 133 -28.42 59.62 -15.47
CA ALA A 133 -29.40 60.55 -16.04
C ALA A 133 -28.74 61.59 -16.97
N ALA A 134 -27.48 61.96 -16.71
CA ALA A 134 -26.71 62.91 -17.55
C ALA A 134 -26.32 62.36 -18.93
N GLU A 135 -26.40 61.04 -19.15
CA GLU A 135 -26.08 60.41 -20.43
C GLU A 135 -27.27 60.39 -21.41
N THR A 136 -28.42 60.93 -21.00
CA THR A 136 -29.61 61.06 -21.84
C THR A 136 -30.19 62.48 -21.78
N ALA A 137 -31.10 62.79 -22.70
CA ALA A 137 -31.76 64.09 -22.80
C ALA A 137 -33.25 63.91 -23.07
N VAL A 138 -34.04 64.94 -22.76
CA VAL A 138 -35.48 64.98 -23.07
C VAL A 138 -35.69 64.73 -24.57
N ASP A 139 -36.76 64.02 -24.90
CA ASP A 139 -37.16 63.54 -26.23
C ASP A 139 -36.26 62.46 -26.87
N ARG A 140 -35.19 62.00 -26.21
CA ARG A 140 -34.40 60.87 -26.72
C ARG A 140 -35.19 59.57 -26.65
N LYS A 141 -35.03 58.73 -27.67
CA LYS A 141 -35.60 57.37 -27.72
C LYS A 141 -34.67 56.41 -27.00
N VAL A 142 -35.23 55.59 -26.12
CA VAL A 142 -34.51 54.56 -25.36
C VAL A 142 -35.13 53.19 -25.59
N SER A 143 -34.30 52.16 -25.56
CA SER A 143 -34.70 50.76 -25.55
C SER A 143 -34.44 50.17 -24.17
N ILE A 144 -35.50 49.68 -23.54
CA ILE A 144 -35.45 49.07 -22.22
C ILE A 144 -35.50 47.56 -22.42
N ARG A 145 -34.44 46.87 -22.00
CA ARG A 145 -34.37 45.41 -21.99
C ARG A 145 -34.86 44.87 -20.66
N LEU A 146 -35.80 43.93 -20.73
CA LEU A 146 -36.39 43.24 -19.59
C LEU A 146 -35.95 41.76 -19.59
N ALA A 147 -36.36 41.01 -18.57
CA ALA A 147 -36.14 39.55 -18.49
C ALA A 147 -36.59 38.83 -19.77
N THR A 148 -37.73 39.25 -20.32
CA THR A 148 -38.28 38.72 -21.55
C THR A 148 -38.70 39.90 -22.42
N GLY A 149 -38.06 40.05 -23.58
CA GLY A 149 -38.40 41.07 -24.57
C GLY A 149 -37.75 42.44 -24.35
N ARG A 150 -38.20 43.42 -25.13
CA ARG A 150 -37.73 44.81 -25.09
C ARG A 150 -38.91 45.76 -25.24
N VAL A 151 -38.81 46.91 -24.59
CA VAL A 151 -39.77 48.00 -24.65
C VAL A 151 -39.08 49.23 -25.24
N GLY A 152 -39.74 49.92 -26.17
CA GLY A 152 -39.30 51.24 -26.64
C GLY A 152 -39.96 52.33 -25.82
N ALA A 153 -39.20 53.32 -25.36
CA ALA A 153 -39.71 54.46 -24.62
C ALA A 153 -39.05 55.77 -25.08
N ARG A 154 -39.63 56.90 -24.70
CA ARG A 154 -39.09 58.25 -24.92
C ARG A 154 -38.90 58.93 -23.59
N VAL A 155 -37.79 59.65 -23.42
CA VAL A 155 -37.50 60.39 -22.19
C VAL A 155 -38.33 61.67 -22.14
N GLU A 156 -39.24 61.79 -21.18
CA GLU A 156 -40.07 62.99 -21.01
C GLU A 156 -39.41 64.02 -20.08
N LYS A 157 -38.65 63.56 -19.08
CA LYS A 157 -37.99 64.41 -18.09
C LYS A 157 -36.69 63.75 -17.60
N VAL A 158 -35.67 64.57 -17.34
CA VAL A 158 -34.39 64.14 -16.75
C VAL A 158 -34.19 64.90 -15.45
N GLU A 159 -33.98 64.19 -14.35
CA GLU A 159 -33.66 64.75 -13.04
C GLU A 159 -32.29 64.20 -12.58
N PRO A 160 -31.40 65.04 -12.02
CA PRO A 160 -30.07 64.63 -11.57
C PRO A 160 -30.07 63.85 -10.26
#